data_AF-A0AAW6XPP7-F1
#
_entry.id   AF-A0AAW6XPP7-F1
#
_cell.length_a   1.000
_cell.length_b   1.000
_cell.length_c   1.000
_cell.angle_alpha   90.00
_cell.angle_beta   90.00
_cell.angle_gamma   90.00
#
_symmetry.space_group_name_H-M   'P 1'
#
loop_
_entity.id
_entity.type
_entity.pdbx_description
1 polymer ?
#
loop_
_entity_poly.entity_id
_entity_poly.type
_entity_poly.pdbx_seq_one_letter_code
_entity_poly.pdbx_strand_id
1 'polypeptide(L)' 'LGKQESDIEVTKRQWGAFYGTDLELQLRRRGIDTIILCGISTNIGVESTARNAWELGFNLVIAEDVCSAASAEQHQGS' A
#
# COMPACT_ATOMS: atom_id res chain seq x y z
N LEU A 1 -1.38 -17.56 -2.40
CA LEU A 1 -2.03 -16.30 -1.95
C LEU A 1 -3.45 -16.64 -1.53
N GLY A 2 -3.81 -16.33 -0.29
CA GLY A 2 -5.14 -16.58 0.26
C GLY A 2 -5.20 -15.96 1.64
N LYS A 3 -6.14 -15.04 1.85
CA LYS A 3 -6.35 -14.34 3.12
C LYS A 3 -6.63 -15.36 4.22
N GLN A 4 -5.92 -15.24 5.34
CA GLN A 4 -6.14 -16.03 6.55
C GLN A 4 -7.00 -15.25 7.55
N GLU A 5 -7.55 -15.93 8.56
CA GLU A 5 -8.36 -15.26 9.61
C GLU A 5 -7.58 -14.22 10.40
N SER A 6 -6.27 -14.39 10.53
CA SER A 6 -5.37 -13.43 11.20
C SER A 6 -5.08 -12.17 10.37
N ASP A 7 -5.42 -12.17 9.08
CA ASP A 7 -5.11 -11.06 8.19
C ASP A 7 -6.08 -9.91 8.41
N ILE A 8 -5.52 -8.70 8.46
CA ILE A 8 -6.29 -7.47 8.62
C ILE A 8 -6.76 -7.01 7.25
N GLU A 9 -8.08 -6.83 7.11
CA GLU A 9 -8.67 -6.24 5.91
C GLU A 9 -9.05 -4.80 6.16
N VAL A 10 -8.56 -3.91 5.29
CA VAL A 10 -8.90 -2.48 5.31
C VAL A 10 -9.64 -2.14 4.02
N THR A 11 -10.88 -1.68 4.15
CA THR A 11 -11.65 -1.19 3.01
C THR A 11 -11.38 0.30 2.79
N LYS A 12 -10.80 0.65 1.64
CA LYS A 12 -10.58 2.04 1.22
C LYS A 12 -11.63 2.51 0.21
N ARG A 13 -11.96 3.80 0.22
CA ARG A 13 -12.86 4.45 -0.76
C ARG A 13 -12.13 5.44 -1.68
N GLN A 14 -10.81 5.56 -1.53
CA GLN A 14 -9.93 6.43 -2.32
C GLN A 14 -8.74 5.62 -2.89
N TRP A 15 -7.86 6.27 -3.66
CA TRP A 15 -6.69 5.61 -4.24
C TRP A 15 -5.68 5.15 -3.17
N GLY A 16 -5.27 6.06 -2.29
CA GLY A 16 -4.44 5.73 -1.13
C GLY A 16 -5.21 4.98 -0.04
N ALA A 17 -4.54 4.04 0.63
CA ALA A 17 -5.17 3.21 1.66
C ALA A 17 -5.36 3.90 3.02
N PHE A 18 -4.72 5.05 3.26
CA PHE A 18 -4.75 5.73 4.56
C PHE A 18 -5.96 6.64 4.75
N TYR A 19 -6.38 7.34 3.69
CA TYR A 19 -7.42 8.35 3.82
C TYR A 19 -8.79 7.72 4.13
N GLY A 20 -9.39 8.13 5.24
CA GLY A 20 -10.72 7.67 5.65
C GLY A 20 -10.76 6.20 6.10
N THR A 21 -9.62 5.62 6.48
CA THR A 21 -9.51 4.27 7.04
C THR A 21 -8.82 4.31 8.41
N ASP A 22 -8.74 3.17 9.10
CA ASP A 22 -8.02 3.02 10.36
C ASP A 22 -6.59 2.46 10.19
N LEU A 23 -6.08 2.38 8.95
CA LEU A 23 -4.81 1.73 8.63
C LEU A 23 -3.63 2.30 9.43
N GLU A 24 -3.48 3.63 9.50
CA GLU A 24 -2.39 4.25 10.26
C GLU A 24 -2.45 3.86 11.74
N LEU A 25 -3.63 3.99 12.35
CA LEU A 25 -3.85 3.65 13.75
C LEU A 25 -3.50 2.18 14.02
N GLN A 26 -3.89 1.29 13.11
CA GLN A 26 -3.60 -0.13 13.21
C GLN A 26 -2.10 -0.44 13.14
N LEU A 27 -1.37 0.21 12.24
CA LEU A 27 0.09 0.06 12.11
C LEU A 27 0.82 0.60 13.35
N ARG A 28 0.48 1.82 13.79
CA ARG A 28 1.09 2.48 14.96
C ARG A 28 0.89 1.69 16.25
N ARG A 29 -0.32 1.19 16.50
CA ARG A 29 -0.63 0.35 17.69
C ARG A 29 0.18 -0.94 17.74
N ARG A 30 0.66 -1.41 16.60
CA ARG A 30 1.49 -2.62 16.48
C ARG A 30 2.99 -2.30 16.46
N GLY A 31 3.37 -1.03 16.61
CA GLY A 31 4.77 -0.60 16.56
C GLY A 31 5.42 -0.79 15.19
N ILE A 32 4.63 -0.83 14.12
CA ILE A 32 5.15 -0.99 12.76
C ILE A 32 5.63 0.37 12.25
N ASP A 33 6.85 0.43 11.75
CA ASP A 33 7.47 1.62 11.16
C ASP A 33 7.82 1.45 9.68
N THR A 34 7.79 0.22 9.17
CA THR A 34 8.23 -0.14 7.81
C THR A 34 7.12 -0.91 7.10
N ILE A 35 6.82 -0.52 5.86
CA ILE A 35 5.77 -1.12 5.03
C ILE A 35 6.38 -1.66 3.74
N ILE A 36 6.10 -2.93 3.44
CA ILE A 36 6.37 -3.52 2.14
C ILE A 36 5.06 -3.47 1.34
N LEU A 37 5.06 -2.77 0.20
CA LEU A 37 3.88 -2.61 -0.65
C LEU A 37 3.98 -3.46 -1.91
N CYS A 38 2.85 -4.08 -2.24
CA CYS A 38 2.62 -4.85 -3.46
C CYS A 38 1.17 -4.67 -3.93
N GLY A 39 0.85 -5.05 -5.17
CA GLY A 39 -0.52 -5.08 -5.66
C GLY A 39 -0.76 -4.29 -6.94
N ILE A 40 -2.02 -3.89 -7.17
CA ILE A 40 -2.51 -3.36 -8.44
C ILE A 40 -3.44 -2.16 -8.19
N SER A 41 -3.36 -1.05 -8.94
CA SER A 41 -2.34 -0.75 -9.97
C SER A 41 -1.11 -0.08 -9.36
N THR A 42 0.09 -0.36 -9.91
CA THR A 42 1.35 0.27 -9.50
C THR A 42 1.24 1.79 -9.46
N ASN A 43 0.87 2.41 -10.59
CA ASN A 43 0.78 3.87 -10.78
C ASN A 43 -0.47 4.54 -10.19
N ILE A 44 -1.28 3.81 -9.41
CA ILE A 44 -2.53 4.35 -8.85
C ILE A 44 -2.60 4.02 -7.37
N GLY A 45 -3.06 2.81 -7.02
CA GLY A 45 -3.33 2.44 -5.64
C GLY A 45 -2.05 2.23 -4.83
N VAL A 46 -1.07 1.56 -5.44
CA VAL A 46 0.23 1.29 -4.79
C VAL A 46 0.99 2.60 -4.60
N GLU A 47 1.21 3.37 -5.66
CA GLU A 47 1.92 4.65 -5.61
C GLU A 47 1.23 5.67 -4.67
N SER A 48 -0.10 5.83 -4.75
CA SER A 48 -0.82 6.74 -3.84
C SER A 48 -0.65 6.35 -2.38
N THR A 49 -0.69 5.05 -2.09
CA THR A 49 -0.49 4.53 -0.73
C THR A 49 0.96 4.72 -0.27
N ALA A 50 1.93 4.51 -1.16
CA ALA A 50 3.34 4.72 -0.87
C ALA A 50 3.63 6.19 -0.55
N ARG A 51 3.12 7.13 -1.36
CA ARG A 51 3.27 8.57 -1.11
C ARG A 51 2.67 8.97 0.25
N ASN A 52 1.47 8.50 0.57
CA ASN A 52 0.85 8.77 1.88
C ASN A 52 1.65 8.15 3.04
N ALA A 53 2.14 6.92 2.90
CA ALA A 53 2.95 6.29 3.94
C ALA A 53 4.25 7.06 4.20
N TRP A 54 4.89 7.56 3.13
CA TRP A 54 6.09 8.37 3.24
C TRP A 54 5.81 9.71 3.94
N GLU A 55 4.72 10.38 3.59
CA GLU A 55 4.26 11.62 4.26
C GLU A 55 3.98 11.42 5.75
N LEU A 56 3.50 10.23 6.14
CA LEU A 56 3.27 9.84 7.53
C LEU A 56 4.54 9.34 8.24
N GLY A 57 5.69 9.31 7.56
CA GLY A 57 6.99 8.95 8.13
C GLY A 57 7.23 7.44 8.29
N PHE A 58 6.57 6.59 7.51
CA PHE A 58 6.90 5.16 7.43
C PHE A 58 8.08 4.94 6.48
N ASN A 59 8.93 3.95 6.78
CA ASN A 59 9.89 3.41 5.83
C ASN A 59 9.15 2.54 4.80
N LEU A 60 9.63 2.53 3.57
CA LEU A 60 8.94 1.86 2.47
C LEU A 60 9.86 0.98 1.64
N VAL A 61 9.34 -0.17 1.26
CA VAL A 61 9.88 -1.04 0.22
C VAL A 61 8.75 -1.33 -0.75
N ILE A 62 8.97 -1.10 -2.05
CA ILE A 62 8.04 -1.55 -3.10
C ILE A 62 8.58 -2.86 -3.64
N ALA A 63 7.80 -3.93 -3.53
CA ALA A 63 8.13 -5.22 -4.12
C ALA A 63 7.66 -5.20 -5.59
N GLU A 64 8.54 -4.73 -6.49
CA GLU A 64 8.21 -4.43 -7.88
C GLU A 64 7.68 -5.64 -8.65
N ASP A 65 8.26 -6.82 -8.44
CA ASP A 65 7.91 -8.09 -9.09
C ASP A 65 6.50 -8.61 -8.74
N VAL A 66 5.92 -8.09 -7.65
CA VAL A 66 4.55 -8.37 -7.21
C VAL A 66 3.63 -7.16 -7.33
N CYS A 67 4.03 -6.16 -8.12
CA CYS A 67 3.17 -5.07 -8.56
C CYS A 67 2.77 -5.25 -10.02
N SER A 68 1.63 -4.70 -10.42
CA SER A 68 1.30 -4.58 -11.84
C SER A 68 0.38 -3.39 -12.15
N ALA A 69 0.35 -2.97 -13.40
CA ALA A 69 -0.52 -1.92 -13.92
C ALA A 69 -1.18 -2.38 -15.23
N ALA A 70 -2.02 -1.53 -15.85
CA ALA A 70 -2.72 -1.90 -17.09
C ALA A 70 -1.76 -2.00 -18.30
N SER A 71 -0.58 -1.40 -18.24
CA SER A 71 0.51 -1.61 -19.19
C SER A 71 1.88 -1.62 -18.51
N ALA A 72 2.88 -2.20 -19.19
CA ALA A 72 4.27 -2.17 -18.72
C ALA A 72 4.81 -0.74 -18.61
N GLU A 73 4.44 0.14 -19.54
CA GLU A 73 4.82 1.56 -19.51
C GLU A 73 4.27 2.27 -18.27
N GLN A 74 3.00 2.03 -17.92
CA GLN A 74 2.42 2.58 -16.69
C GLN A 74 3.09 2.01 -15.44
N HIS A 75 3.44 0.73 -15.44
CA HIS A 75 4.15 0.10 -14.32
C HIS A 75 5.56 0.68 -14.13
N GLN A 76 6.30 0.91 -15.23
CA GLN A 76 7.68 1.40 -15.22
C GLN A 76 7.79 2.91 -15.00
N GLY A 77 6.76 3.68 -15.38
CA GLY A 77 6.71 5.14 -15.21
C GLY A 77 6.12 5.60 -13.87
N SER A 78 5.90 4.68 -12.92
CA SER A 78 5.41 4.97 -11.57
C SER A 78 6.51 5.51 -10.65
#